data_AF-A0A8S0H6U7-F1
#
_entry.id   AF-A0A8S0H6U7-F1
#
_cell.length_a   1.000
_cell.length_b   1.000
_cell.length_c   1.000
_cell.angle_alpha   90.00
_cell.angle_beta   90.00
_cell.angle_gamma   90.00
#
_symmetry.space_group_name_H-M   'P 1'
#
loop_
_entity.id
_entity.type
_entity.pdbx_description
1 polymer ?
#
loop_
_entity_poly.entity_id
_entity_poly.type
_entity_poly.pdbx_seq_one_letter_code
_entity_poly.pdbx_strand_id
1 'polypeptide(L)'
;MELVTVACIVLNRIGSANSAGFGFGRHRRQQFFTEVIDDEVDTLRQKVIEVAEANGEREGALHNLTRAQNLGFPPGQIVFDVQGISTQYSDPYAACVVFPALKVAGRFFKLEEVAESGMILHISSS
;
A
#
# COMPACT_ATOMS: atom_id res chain seq x y z
N MET A 1 4.71 -19.51 -14.35
CA MET A 1 3.85 -19.28 -13.18
C MET A 1 4.77 -19.16 -11.99
N GLU A 2 4.58 -18.14 -11.17
CA GLU A 2 5.51 -17.78 -10.11
C GLU A 2 4.72 -17.34 -8.87
N LEU A 3 5.16 -17.77 -7.68
CA LEU A 3 4.65 -17.27 -6.41
C LEU A 3 5.42 -15.99 -6.07
N VAL A 4 4.70 -14.90 -5.86
CA VAL A 4 5.27 -13.58 -5.57
C VAL A 4 4.57 -12.94 -4.37
N THR A 5 5.23 -11.97 -3.74
CA THR A 5 4.63 -11.12 -2.71
C THR A 5 4.17 -9.81 -3.35
N VAL A 6 2.91 -9.43 -3.13
CA VAL A 6 2.32 -8.22 -3.72
C VAL A 6 1.85 -7.29 -2.61
N ALA A 7 2.21 -6.01 -2.72
CA ALA A 7 1.63 -4.94 -1.93
C ALA A 7 0.50 -4.26 -2.71
N CYS A 8 -0.68 -4.18 -2.10
CA CYS A 8 -1.74 -3.26 -2.48
C CYS A 8 -1.52 -1.94 -1.74
N ILE A 9 -1.22 -0.87 -2.48
CA ILE A 9 -0.94 0.46 -1.96
C ILE A 9 -2.09 1.38 -2.32
N VAL A 10 -2.78 1.91 -1.31
CA VAL A 10 -3.79 2.96 -1.47
C VAL A 10 -3.16 4.29 -1.08
N LEU A 11 -3.00 5.19 -2.04
CA LEU A 11 -2.56 6.57 -1.81
C LEU A 11 -3.80 7.45 -1.72
N ASN A 12 -4.04 8.10 -0.58
CA ASN A 12 -5.28 8.87 -0.36
C ASN A 12 -5.19 10.29 -0.92
N ARG A 13 -3.99 10.86 -0.98
CA ARG A 13 -3.80 12.28 -1.28
C ARG A 13 -2.50 12.61 -2.03
N ILE A 14 -2.25 11.94 -3.15
CA ILE A 14 -1.09 12.24 -4.01
C ILE A 14 -1.03 13.75 -4.33
N GLY A 15 0.18 14.33 -4.20
CA GLY A 15 0.46 15.74 -4.48
C GLY A 15 0.27 16.67 -3.27
N SER A 16 0.04 16.11 -2.07
CA SER A 16 -0.27 16.88 -0.88
C SER A 16 0.90 17.08 0.09
N ALA A 17 2.00 16.33 -0.08
CA ALA A 17 3.05 16.22 0.94
C ALA A 17 3.91 17.50 1.06
N ASN A 18 3.83 18.42 0.08
CA ASN A 18 4.61 19.65 0.08
C ASN A 18 3.89 20.86 -0.54
N SER A 19 2.55 20.88 -0.53
CA SER A 19 1.78 22.03 -1.01
C SER A 19 1.92 23.21 -0.04
N ALA A 20 2.81 24.15 -0.35
CA ALA A 20 3.04 25.40 0.41
C ALA A 20 1.90 26.43 0.27
N GLY A 21 0.74 26.04 -0.23
CA GLY A 21 -0.36 26.97 -0.51
C GLY A 21 -1.69 26.24 -0.69
N PHE A 22 -2.77 27.01 -0.61
CA PHE A 22 -4.18 26.64 -0.75
C PHE A 22 -4.49 25.97 -2.11
N GLY A 23 -3.97 24.78 -2.33
CA GLY A 23 -4.32 23.93 -3.45
C GLY A 23 -5.56 23.13 -3.08
N PHE A 24 -6.75 23.66 -3.38
CA PHE A 24 -7.98 22.87 -3.52
C PHE A 24 -7.90 21.91 -4.74
N GLY A 25 -6.74 21.26 -4.92
CA GLY A 25 -6.54 20.24 -5.93
C GLY A 25 -7.30 18.99 -5.49
N ARG A 26 -8.02 18.36 -6.42
CA ARG A 26 -8.67 17.06 -6.20
C ARG A 26 -7.61 16.05 -5.75
N HIS A 27 -7.43 15.88 -4.44
CA HIS A 27 -6.68 14.76 -3.88
C HIS A 27 -7.30 13.49 -4.44
N ARG A 28 -6.54 12.80 -5.30
CA ARG A 28 -7.01 11.59 -5.97
C ARG A 28 -6.57 10.41 -5.14
N ARG A 29 -7.55 9.79 -4.47
CA ARG A 29 -7.37 8.45 -3.94
C ARG A 29 -7.13 7.48 -5.10
N GLN A 30 -6.01 6.80 -5.09
CA GLN A 30 -5.64 5.82 -6.12
C GLN A 30 -5.07 4.56 -5.47
N GLN A 31 -5.32 3.42 -6.11
CA GLN A 31 -4.88 2.11 -5.66
C GLN A 31 -3.94 1.50 -6.69
N PHE A 32 -2.83 0.96 -6.20
CA PHE A 32 -1.77 0.35 -7.00
C PHE A 32 -1.44 -1.03 -6.45
N PHE A 33 -0.96 -1.90 -7.34
CA PHE A 33 -0.42 -3.20 -6.98
C PHE A 33 1.02 -3.27 -7.47
N THR A 34 1.94 -3.68 -6.60
CA THR A 34 3.36 -3.84 -6.95
C THR A 34 3.92 -5.09 -6.29
N GLU A 35 4.86 -5.74 -6.97
CA GLU A 35 5.69 -6.78 -6.37
C GLU A 35 6.61 -6.13 -5.31
N VAL A 36 6.78 -6.82 -4.19
CA VAL A 36 7.66 -6.43 -3.08
C VAL A 36 8.47 -7.64 -2.62
N ILE A 37 9.62 -7.40 -2.00
CA ILE A 37 10.49 -8.48 -1.52
C ILE A 37 9.98 -9.08 -0.20
N ASP A 38 9.34 -8.27 0.64
CA ASP A 38 8.82 -8.62 1.96
C ASP A 38 7.72 -7.62 2.38
N ASP A 39 7.16 -7.83 3.56
CA ASP A 39 6.16 -6.95 4.19
C ASP A 39 6.77 -5.99 5.23
N GLU A 40 8.09 -5.77 5.18
CA GLU A 40 8.77 -4.90 6.13
C GLU A 40 8.38 -3.42 5.93
N VAL A 41 8.34 -2.69 7.04
CA VAL A 41 7.90 -1.28 7.05
C VAL A 41 8.76 -0.42 6.12
N ASP A 42 10.07 -0.64 6.09
CA ASP A 42 10.99 0.16 5.27
C ASP A 42 10.85 -0.16 3.78
N THR A 43 10.70 -1.43 3.41
CA THR A 43 10.39 -1.87 2.04
C THR A 43 9.10 -1.21 1.54
N LEU A 44 8.03 -1.27 2.33
CA LEU A 44 6.74 -0.69 1.95
C LEU A 44 6.78 0.83 1.91
N ARG A 45 7.51 1.48 2.84
CA ARG A 45 7.70 2.93 2.83
C ARG A 45 8.36 3.36 1.52
N GLN A 46 9.43 2.68 1.13
CA GLN A 46 10.15 2.98 -0.11
C GLN A 46 9.24 2.79 -1.34
N LYS A 47 8.45 1.71 -1.37
CA LYS A 47 7.48 1.46 -2.45
C LYS A 47 6.37 2.50 -2.52
N VAL A 48 5.87 2.98 -1.38
CA VAL A 48 4.90 4.09 -1.33
C VAL A 48 5.48 5.36 -1.94
N ILE A 49 6.74 5.68 -1.64
CA ILE A 49 7.43 6.86 -2.20
C ILE A 49 7.56 6.73 -3.71
N GLU A 50 8.11 5.61 -4.19
CA GLU A 50 8.29 5.33 -5.62
C GLU A 50 6.97 5.43 -6.40
N VAL A 51 5.91 4.80 -5.90
CA VAL A 51 4.59 4.83 -6.53
C VAL A 51 3.99 6.24 -6.49
N ALA A 52 4.13 6.97 -5.40
CA ALA A 52 3.60 8.33 -5.30
C ALA A 52 4.30 9.29 -6.29
N GLU A 53 5.63 9.27 -6.34
CA GLU A 53 6.42 10.14 -7.21
C GLU A 53 6.14 9.85 -8.69
N ALA A 54 6.07 8.56 -9.07
CA ALA A 54 5.71 8.15 -10.43
C ALA A 54 4.29 8.58 -10.85
N ASN A 55 3.42 8.94 -9.89
CA ASN A 55 2.02 9.29 -10.12
C ASN A 55 1.68 10.75 -9.77
N GLY A 56 2.69 11.61 -9.63
CA GLY A 56 2.52 13.06 -9.55
C GLY A 56 2.78 13.69 -8.19
N GLU A 57 3.28 12.94 -7.21
CA GLU A 57 3.90 13.54 -6.03
C GLU A 57 5.28 14.11 -6.41
N ARG A 58 5.70 15.21 -5.78
CA ARG A 58 7.00 15.81 -6.08
C ARG A 58 8.11 14.93 -5.51
N GLU A 59 9.17 14.74 -6.29
CA GLU A 59 10.39 14.06 -5.82
C GLU A 59 10.88 14.63 -4.48
N GLY A 60 11.15 13.74 -3.53
CA GLY A 60 11.61 14.07 -2.17
C GLY A 60 10.55 14.73 -1.26
N ALA A 61 9.31 14.93 -1.71
CA ALA A 61 8.25 15.50 -0.87
C ALA A 61 7.89 14.60 0.32
N LEU A 62 8.13 13.29 0.19
CA LEU A 62 7.81 12.28 1.20
C LEU A 62 8.97 11.94 2.14
N HIS A 63 9.99 12.80 2.26
CA HIS A 63 11.15 12.57 3.14
C HIS A 63 10.75 12.32 4.61
N ASN A 64 9.67 12.95 5.08
CA ASN A 64 9.13 12.76 6.44
C ASN A 64 7.96 11.74 6.52
N LEU A 65 7.77 10.91 5.48
CA LEU A 65 6.79 9.83 5.53
C LEU A 65 7.18 8.84 6.63
N THR A 66 6.25 8.58 7.56
CA THR A 66 6.49 7.69 8.71
C THR A 66 5.33 6.73 8.89
N ARG A 67 5.58 5.61 9.55
CA ARG A 67 4.52 4.68 9.92
C ARG A 67 3.63 5.32 10.99
N ALA A 68 2.32 5.37 10.72
CA ALA A 68 1.33 5.80 11.70
C ALA A 68 1.17 4.72 12.79
N GLN A 69 1.12 5.15 14.06
CA GLN A 69 1.04 4.24 15.22
C GLN A 69 -0.40 4.09 15.78
N ASN A 70 -1.43 4.53 15.05
CA ASN A 70 -2.80 4.53 15.57
C ASN A 70 -3.39 3.11 15.68
N LEU A 71 -3.99 2.82 16.84
CA LEU A 71 -4.62 1.54 17.19
C LEU A 71 -5.94 1.24 16.44
N GLY A 72 -6.40 2.14 15.57
CA GLY A 72 -7.68 2.00 14.85
C GLY A 72 -7.58 1.38 13.46
N PHE A 73 -6.38 1.06 12.97
CA PHE A 73 -6.22 0.52 11.62
C PHE A 73 -6.52 -0.99 11.58
N PRO A 74 -7.11 -1.49 10.47
CA PRO A 74 -7.34 -2.92 10.29
C PRO A 74 -6.07 -3.77 10.51
N PRO A 75 -6.20 -4.96 11.13
CA PRO A 75 -5.08 -5.89 11.23
C PRO A 75 -4.46 -6.21 9.87
N GLY A 76 -3.13 -6.35 9.83
CA GLY A 76 -2.38 -6.62 8.60
C GLY A 76 -2.24 -5.42 7.66
N GLN A 77 -2.75 -4.24 8.03
CA GLN A 77 -2.54 -3.01 7.28
C GLN A 77 -1.38 -2.20 7.87
N ILE A 78 -0.45 -1.79 7.02
CA ILE A 78 0.62 -0.84 7.36
C ILE A 78 0.23 0.52 6.80
N VAL A 79 0.09 1.51 7.69
CA VAL A 79 -0.35 2.86 7.34
C VAL A 79 0.83 3.81 7.46
N PHE A 80 1.00 4.64 6.44
CA PHE A 80 2.00 5.70 6.39
C PHE A 80 1.34 7.06 6.38
N ASP A 81 1.95 7.99 7.08
CA ASP A 81 1.47 9.36 7.14
C ASP A 81 2.61 10.38 7.05
N VAL A 82 2.26 11.54 6.51
CA VAL A 82 3.12 12.72 6.40
C VAL A 82 2.24 13.95 6.42
N GLN A 83 2.48 14.84 7.37
CA GLN A 83 1.73 16.08 7.47
C GLN A 83 2.42 17.16 6.64
N GLY A 84 1.61 18.05 6.04
CA GLY A 84 2.17 19.22 5.38
C GLY A 84 2.72 20.19 6.41
N ILE A 85 3.66 21.05 6.01
CA ILE A 85 4.33 22.01 6.91
C ILE A 85 3.32 22.88 7.69
N SER A 86 2.19 23.22 7.06
CA SER A 86 1.14 24.08 7.62
C SER A 86 -0.27 23.50 7.48
N THR A 87 -0.39 22.22 7.10
CA THR A 87 -1.67 21.57 6.84
C THR A 87 -1.73 20.23 7.55
N GLN A 88 -2.72 20.09 8.43
CA GLN A 88 -3.08 18.82 9.04
C GLN A 88 -4.17 18.16 8.20
N TYR A 89 -3.91 16.93 7.80
CA TYR A 89 -4.87 16.08 7.09
C TYR A 89 -5.44 15.05 8.06
N SER A 90 -6.75 14.82 7.99
CA SER A 90 -7.46 13.85 8.84
C SER A 90 -7.22 12.40 8.41
N ASP A 91 -7.08 12.16 7.11
CA ASP A 91 -6.77 10.84 6.59
C ASP A 91 -5.26 10.57 6.68
N PRO A 92 -4.79 9.31 6.72
CA PRO A 92 -3.38 9.02 6.50
C PRO A 92 -2.99 9.22 5.03
N TYR A 93 -1.70 9.43 4.75
CA TYR A 93 -1.21 9.57 3.38
C TYR A 93 -1.41 8.29 2.55
N ALA A 94 -1.02 7.14 3.10
CA ALA A 94 -1.09 5.85 2.41
C ALA A 94 -1.45 4.68 3.33
N ALA A 95 -2.08 3.66 2.77
CA ALA A 95 -2.37 2.40 3.44
C ALA A 95 -1.94 1.22 2.56
N CYS A 96 -1.25 0.25 3.17
CA CYS A 96 -0.65 -0.90 2.48
C CYS A 96 -1.18 -2.21 3.06
N VAL A 97 -1.51 -3.16 2.20
CA VAL A 97 -1.79 -4.55 2.57
C VAL A 97 -0.93 -5.44 1.70
N VAL A 98 -0.18 -6.35 2.32
CA VAL A 98 0.71 -7.29 1.63
C VAL A 98 0.08 -8.68 1.64
N PHE A 99 0.15 -9.39 0.53
CA PHE A 99 -0.35 -10.75 0.41
C PHE A 99 0.43 -11.55 -0.63
N PRO A 100 0.50 -12.88 -0.46
CA PRO A 100 1.02 -13.76 -1.50
C PRO A 100 0.09 -13.74 -2.71
N ALA A 101 0.68 -13.81 -3.91
CA ALA A 101 -0.05 -13.86 -5.16
C ALA A 101 0.63 -14.80 -6.16
N LEU A 102 -0.18 -15.33 -7.08
CA LEU A 102 0.29 -16.11 -8.21
C LEU A 102 0.39 -15.21 -9.45
N LYS A 103 1.57 -15.18 -10.08
CA LYS A 103 1.82 -14.45 -11.33
C LYS A 103 1.78 -15.41 -12.52
N VAL A 104 0.85 -15.19 -13.45
CA VAL A 104 0.68 -15.99 -14.67
C VAL A 104 0.41 -15.08 -15.85
N ALA A 105 1.29 -15.11 -16.86
CA ALA A 105 1.13 -14.33 -18.09
C ALA A 105 0.82 -12.84 -17.84
N GLY A 106 1.52 -12.21 -16.90
CA GLY A 106 1.35 -10.79 -16.54
C GLY A 106 0.11 -10.48 -15.68
N ARG A 107 -0.64 -11.50 -15.26
CA ARG A 107 -1.80 -11.36 -14.37
C ARG A 107 -1.44 -11.82 -12.97
N PHE A 108 -2.02 -11.17 -11.96
CA PHE A 108 -1.80 -11.46 -10.55
C PHE A 108 -3.09 -11.99 -9.94
N PHE A 109 -2.99 -13.09 -9.19
CA PHE A 109 -4.10 -13.69 -8.48
C PHE A 109 -3.75 -13.74 -6.99
N LYS A 110 -4.46 -12.97 -6.17
CA LYS A 110 -4.30 -13.03 -4.71
C LYS A 110 -4.55 -14.46 -4.24
N LEU A 111 -3.66 -14.98 -3.42
CA LEU A 111 -3.85 -16.27 -2.76
C LEU A 111 -4.59 -16.06 -1.44
N GLU A 112 -5.50 -16.98 -1.17
CA GLU A 112 -6.21 -17.08 0.10
C GLU A 112 -5.98 -18.49 0.62
N GLU A 113 -5.55 -18.57 1.88
CA GLU A 113 -5.38 -19.85 2.55
C GLU A 113 -6.77 -20.44 2.84
N VAL A 114 -7.00 -21.67 2.41
CA VAL A 114 -8.29 -22.35 2.56
C VAL A 114 -8.30 -23.42 3.66
N ALA A 115 -7.11 -23.86 4.09
CA ALA A 115 -6.92 -24.89 5.10
C ALA A 115 -5.46 -24.89 5.58
N GLU A 116 -5.27 -25.09 6.88
CA GLU A 116 -3.96 -25.32 7.47
C GLU A 116 -3.52 -26.79 7.24
N SER A 117 -2.21 -27.03 7.36
CA SER A 117 -1.65 -28.38 7.28
C SER A 117 -2.31 -29.31 8.31
N GLY A 118 -2.86 -30.43 7.84
CA GLY A 118 -3.55 -31.42 8.68
C GLY A 118 -5.07 -31.31 8.69
N MET A 119 -5.66 -30.28 8.08
CA MET A 119 -7.11 -30.24 7.85
C MET A 119 -7.52 -31.15 6.69
N ILE A 120 -8.66 -31.82 6.82
CA ILE A 120 -9.23 -32.66 5.75
C ILE A 120 -9.96 -31.77 4.75
N LEU A 121 -9.44 -31.68 3.53
CA LEU A 121 -10.14 -31.08 2.40
C LEU A 121 -11.04 -32.14 1.75
N HIS A 122 -12.34 -31.94 1.81
CA HIS A 122 -13.30 -32.76 1.08
C HIS A 122 -13.35 -32.31 -0.38
N ILE A 123 -12.74 -33.08 -1.27
CA ILE A 123 -12.77 -32.84 -2.71
C ILE A 123 -13.81 -33.78 -3.32
N SER A 124 -14.91 -33.23 -3.81
CA SER A 124 -15.87 -34.00 -4.62
C SER A 124 -15.34 -34.12 -6.04
N SER A 125 -15.22 -35.35 -6.55
CA SER A 125 -14.95 -35.59 -7.97
C SER A 125 -16.25 -35.37 -8.75
N SER A 126 -16.22 -34.46 -9.72
CA SER A 126 -17.28 -34.28 -10.73
C SER A 126 -17.17 -35.31 -11.85
#